data_AF-A0A8S1ERY0-F1
#
_entry.id   AF-A0A8S1ERY0-F1
#
_cell.length_a   1.000
_cell.length_b   1.000
_cell.length_c   1.000
_cell.angle_alpha   90.00
_cell.angle_beta   90.00
_cell.angle_gamma   90.00
#
_symmetry.space_group_name_H-M   'P 1'
#
loop_
_entity.id
_entity.type
_entity.pdbx_description
1 polymer ?
#
loop_
_entity_poly.entity_id
_entity_poly.type
_entity_poly.pdbx_seq_one_letter_code
_entity_poly.pdbx_strand_id
1 'polypeptide(L)'
;MGSCPPIFGKVLIFVAFVKSSMESHYKVAQESLECYLKGTNYTVAMVDLDNDERVKRNCPRNNQLFFKKHCAAAAYLQDTDWMLVLDADTGIANPNHCIEEWIDDRVHIIFYERFFNWEIASGNYLVRNTQFSLNFLRKWGDWEFSQPLNWNGADNGVLQIHILQTVLPYATQEIKNCDMYWHNSTGYDSYMAYVTCCKLALGATRIWPKMIRIYRRAHGWVRDGFITTDRFCERDFMFHGWKSNLVGENGWESPFNKNLNTSLCGSGLNGWDIRPKKNVTCDQIRISLSGFERGSGRNYPKVARVIPYLSEPDVANCYPTCDDNI
;
A
#
# COMPACT_ATOMS: atom_id res chain seq x y z
N MET A 1 -16.26 15.47 -12.55
CA MET A 1 -15.37 15.79 -11.43
C MET A 1 -15.01 17.28 -11.48
N GLY A 2 -15.06 17.97 -10.34
CA GLY A 2 -14.58 19.34 -10.17
C GLY A 2 -13.14 19.38 -9.66
N SER A 3 -12.57 20.58 -9.51
CA SER A 3 -11.23 20.78 -8.95
C SER A 3 -11.14 20.27 -7.50
N CYS A 4 -10.05 19.59 -7.15
CA CYS A 4 -9.78 19.20 -5.77
C CYS A 4 -9.22 20.41 -4.97
N PRO A 5 -9.82 20.78 -3.84
CA PRO A 5 -9.33 21.87 -3.03
C PRO A 5 -8.02 21.46 -2.32
N PRO A 6 -6.97 22.31 -2.34
CA PRO A 6 -5.68 21.98 -1.71
C PRO A 6 -5.74 22.19 -0.18
N ILE A 7 -6.56 21.41 0.52
CA ILE A 7 -6.84 21.56 1.96
C ILE A 7 -5.56 21.37 2.81
N PHE A 8 -4.68 20.47 2.38
CA PHE A 8 -3.48 20.08 3.12
C PHE A 8 -2.18 20.55 2.45
N GLY A 9 -2.26 21.64 1.67
CA GLY A 9 -1.12 22.17 0.92
C GLY A 9 -0.89 21.44 -0.39
N LYS A 10 0.36 21.39 -0.83
CA LYS A 10 0.76 20.71 -2.07
C LYS A 10 0.74 19.19 -1.87
N VAL A 11 -0.05 18.51 -2.69
CA VAL A 11 -0.08 17.03 -2.76
C VAL A 11 0.59 16.59 -4.06
N LEU A 12 1.65 15.79 -3.93
CA LEU A 12 2.37 15.18 -5.06
C LEU A 12 1.98 13.71 -5.19
N ILE A 13 1.54 13.28 -6.37
CA ILE A 13 1.42 11.86 -6.68
C ILE A 13 2.80 11.37 -7.15
N PHE A 14 3.36 10.37 -6.48
CA PHE A 14 4.66 9.79 -6.81
C PHE A 14 4.44 8.35 -7.29
N VAL A 15 4.81 8.08 -8.55
CA VAL A 15 4.74 6.76 -9.15
C VAL A 15 6.16 6.32 -9.47
N ALA A 16 6.61 5.27 -8.80
CA ALA A 16 7.91 4.66 -9.07
C ALA A 16 7.74 3.48 -10.03
N PHE A 17 8.60 3.40 -11.04
CA PHE A 17 8.58 2.31 -12.01
C PHE A 17 9.98 2.00 -12.53
N VAL A 18 10.08 0.88 -13.26
CA VAL A 18 11.21 0.59 -14.14
C VAL A 18 10.71 0.54 -15.58
N LYS A 19 11.47 1.13 -16.51
CA LYS A 19 11.03 1.36 -17.89
C LYS A 19 10.51 0.09 -18.59
N SER A 20 11.22 -1.01 -18.45
CA SER A 20 10.86 -2.30 -19.08
C SER A 20 9.47 -2.79 -18.66
N SER A 21 9.10 -2.60 -17.39
CA SER A 21 7.78 -2.99 -16.88
C SER A 21 6.70 -2.03 -17.35
N MET A 22 6.98 -0.73 -17.41
CA MET A 22 6.02 0.28 -17.86
C MET A 22 5.63 0.13 -19.33
N GLU A 23 6.56 -0.31 -20.18
CA GLU A 23 6.30 -0.52 -21.61
C GLU A 23 5.47 -1.78 -21.89
N SER A 24 5.55 -2.78 -21.01
CA SER A 24 4.95 -4.11 -21.20
C SER A 24 3.71 -4.35 -20.34
N HIS A 25 3.57 -3.62 -19.24
CA HIS A 25 2.53 -3.78 -18.25
C HIS A 25 2.05 -2.39 -17.81
N TYR A 26 0.80 -2.27 -17.37
CA TYR A 26 0.23 -1.10 -16.70
C TYR A 26 -0.34 0.03 -17.56
N LYS A 27 -0.39 -0.08 -18.90
CA LYS A 27 -0.94 1.01 -19.72
C LYS A 27 -2.36 1.42 -19.30
N VAL A 28 -3.26 0.47 -18.99
CA VAL A 28 -4.62 0.81 -18.53
C VAL A 28 -4.61 1.55 -17.19
N ALA A 29 -3.77 1.12 -16.24
CA ALA A 29 -3.61 1.80 -14.95
C ALA A 29 -3.11 3.23 -15.14
N GLN A 30 -2.06 3.42 -15.94
CA GLN A 30 -1.46 4.72 -16.17
C GLN A 30 -2.35 5.66 -16.99
N GLU A 31 -3.06 5.17 -18.01
CA GLU A 31 -4.05 5.97 -18.75
C GLU A 31 -5.18 6.45 -17.83
N SER A 32 -5.61 5.62 -16.86
CA SER A 32 -6.60 6.02 -15.87
C SER A 32 -6.09 7.11 -14.92
N LEU A 33 -4.83 7.02 -14.47
CA LEU A 33 -4.19 8.05 -13.64
C LEU A 33 -4.00 9.35 -14.43
N GLU A 34 -3.52 9.28 -15.67
CA GLU A 34 -3.38 10.45 -16.56
C GLU A 34 -4.74 11.14 -16.78
N CYS A 35 -5.78 10.36 -17.01
CA CYS A 35 -7.14 10.87 -17.18
C CYS A 35 -7.63 11.61 -15.93
N TYR A 36 -7.36 11.07 -14.74
CA TYR A 36 -7.70 11.70 -13.46
C TYR A 36 -6.90 12.99 -13.24
N LEU A 37 -5.59 12.98 -13.51
CA LEU A 37 -4.72 14.15 -13.38
C LEU A 37 -5.18 15.31 -14.26
N LYS A 38 -5.67 15.05 -15.48
CA LYS A 38 -6.25 16.09 -16.37
C LYS A 38 -7.49 16.79 -15.78
N GLY A 39 -8.19 16.14 -14.84
CA GLY A 39 -9.35 16.72 -14.16
C GLY A 39 -9.05 17.39 -12.83
N THR A 40 -7.83 17.23 -12.29
CA THR A 40 -7.41 17.76 -10.98
C THR A 40 -6.30 18.79 -11.12
N ASN A 41 -5.84 19.31 -9.99
CA ASN A 41 -4.69 20.21 -9.86
C ASN A 41 -3.48 19.52 -9.20
N TYR A 42 -3.49 18.19 -9.07
CA TYR A 42 -2.36 17.46 -8.50
C TYR A 42 -1.18 17.45 -9.46
N THR A 43 0.01 17.59 -8.90
CA THR A 43 1.25 17.31 -9.62
C THR A 43 1.57 15.83 -9.52
N VAL A 44 2.18 15.27 -10.57
CA VAL A 44 2.68 13.90 -10.59
C VAL A 44 4.19 13.88 -10.83
N ALA A 45 4.90 12.99 -10.14
CA ALA A 45 6.28 12.61 -10.42
C ALA A 45 6.28 11.15 -10.89
N MET A 46 6.50 10.95 -12.19
CA MET A 46 6.73 9.65 -12.80
C MET A 46 8.23 9.36 -12.75
N VAL A 47 8.67 8.47 -11.87
CA VAL A 47 10.09 8.27 -11.57
C VAL A 47 10.57 6.89 -12.04
N ASP A 48 11.40 6.88 -13.07
CA ASP A 48 12.15 5.70 -13.51
C ASP A 48 13.31 5.47 -12.53
N LEU A 49 13.16 4.46 -11.66
CA LEU A 49 14.09 4.18 -10.57
C LEU A 49 15.50 3.81 -11.03
N ASP A 50 15.68 3.40 -12.29
CA ASP A 50 16.99 3.05 -12.83
C ASP A 50 17.71 4.24 -13.44
N ASN A 51 16.96 5.23 -13.95
CA ASN A 51 17.53 6.30 -14.76
C ASN A 51 17.48 7.68 -14.12
N ASP A 52 16.58 7.90 -13.15
CA ASP A 52 16.43 9.19 -12.48
C ASP A 52 17.69 9.63 -11.72
N GLU A 53 18.17 10.85 -11.99
CA GLU A 53 19.40 11.37 -11.40
C GLU A 53 19.28 11.61 -9.89
N ARG A 54 18.11 12.05 -9.42
CA ARG A 54 17.87 12.26 -7.98
C ARG A 54 17.89 10.92 -7.25
N VAL A 55 17.31 9.88 -7.82
CA VAL A 55 17.35 8.52 -7.27
C VAL A 55 18.78 7.99 -7.28
N LYS A 56 19.51 8.09 -8.39
CA LYS A 56 20.93 7.66 -8.47
C LYS A 56 21.80 8.34 -7.41
N ARG A 57 21.57 9.63 -7.16
CA ARG A 57 22.33 10.39 -6.16
C ARG A 57 21.96 10.04 -4.71
N ASN A 58 20.68 9.87 -4.41
CA ASN A 58 20.21 9.71 -3.02
C ASN A 58 20.08 8.24 -2.58
N CYS A 59 19.91 7.33 -3.53
CA CYS A 59 19.68 5.90 -3.30
C CYS A 59 20.72 5.02 -4.02
N PRO A 60 22.03 5.35 -4.01
CA PRO A 60 23.02 4.66 -4.85
C PRO A 60 23.26 3.21 -4.43
N ARG A 61 22.87 2.83 -3.20
CA ARG A 61 23.07 1.50 -2.66
C ARG A 61 21.89 0.56 -2.92
N ASN A 62 20.69 1.09 -3.16
CA ASN A 62 19.48 0.30 -3.32
C ASN A 62 19.36 -0.21 -4.76
N ASN A 63 19.30 -1.54 -4.92
CA ASN A 63 19.20 -2.20 -6.22
C ASN A 63 17.84 -2.87 -6.41
N GLN A 64 17.22 -3.36 -5.32
CA GLN A 64 15.91 -3.98 -5.39
C GLN A 64 14.81 -2.93 -5.57
N LEU A 65 14.06 -3.04 -6.66
CA LEU A 65 12.95 -2.16 -7.06
C LEU A 65 12.03 -1.77 -5.87
N PHE A 66 11.56 -2.76 -5.13
CA PHE A 66 10.61 -2.57 -4.03
C PHE A 66 11.15 -1.69 -2.90
N PHE A 67 12.43 -1.86 -2.54
CA PHE A 67 13.08 -1.07 -1.50
C PHE A 67 13.54 0.31 -2.01
N LYS A 68 14.08 0.34 -3.23
CA LYS A 68 14.52 1.57 -3.90
C LYS A 68 13.38 2.58 -4.05
N LYS A 69 12.14 2.12 -4.28
CA LYS A 69 10.92 2.94 -4.26
C LYS A 69 10.82 3.81 -3.00
N HIS A 70 11.05 3.24 -1.82
CA HIS A 70 10.88 3.98 -0.56
C HIS A 70 12.00 4.99 -0.31
N CYS A 71 13.24 4.66 -0.68
CA CYS A 71 14.32 5.64 -0.68
C CYS A 71 14.04 6.80 -1.67
N ALA A 72 13.56 6.49 -2.88
CA ALA A 72 13.20 7.48 -3.89
C ALA A 72 12.04 8.37 -3.42
N ALA A 73 11.00 7.79 -2.83
CA ALA A 73 9.90 8.54 -2.23
C ALA A 73 10.40 9.52 -1.15
N ALA A 74 11.31 9.09 -0.27
CA ALA A 74 11.97 9.98 0.69
C ALA A 74 12.75 11.11 0.02
N ALA A 75 13.41 10.85 -1.10
CA ALA A 75 14.12 11.88 -1.84
C ALA A 75 13.16 12.95 -2.36
N TYR A 76 12.02 12.57 -2.95
CA TYR A 76 11.03 13.50 -3.52
C TYR A 76 10.10 14.16 -2.49
N LEU A 77 9.91 13.54 -1.32
CA LEU A 77 8.99 14.02 -0.29
C LEU A 77 9.30 15.45 0.16
N GLN A 78 10.56 15.86 0.05
CA GLN A 78 11.03 17.20 0.42
C GLN A 78 10.39 18.34 -0.40
N ASP A 79 9.81 18.05 -1.56
CA ASP A 79 9.30 19.06 -2.51
C ASP A 79 7.79 19.32 -2.39
N THR A 80 7.14 18.72 -1.39
CA THR A 80 5.69 18.70 -1.24
C THR A 80 5.30 18.71 0.24
N ASP A 81 4.03 19.01 0.56
CA ASP A 81 3.52 18.91 1.94
C ASP A 81 3.05 17.50 2.24
N TRP A 82 2.36 16.90 1.27
CA TRP A 82 1.95 15.50 1.26
C TRP A 82 2.31 14.82 -0.05
N MET A 83 2.54 13.52 0.02
CA MET A 83 2.79 12.67 -1.13
C MET A 83 1.88 11.44 -1.08
N LEU A 84 1.24 11.14 -2.20
CA LEU A 84 0.60 9.85 -2.45
C LEU A 84 1.59 8.99 -3.24
N VAL A 85 2.18 7.99 -2.58
CA VAL A 85 3.03 7.00 -3.24
C VAL A 85 2.13 5.93 -3.84
N LEU A 86 2.36 5.59 -5.12
CA LEU A 86 1.63 4.55 -5.84
C LEU A 86 2.57 3.57 -6.54
N ASP A 87 2.19 2.29 -6.54
CA ASP A 87 2.72 1.30 -7.47
C ASP A 87 2.16 1.57 -8.88
N ALA A 88 2.94 1.27 -9.91
CA ALA A 88 2.57 1.54 -11.30
C ALA A 88 1.34 0.75 -11.78
N ASP A 89 0.96 -0.34 -11.11
CA ASP A 89 -0.24 -1.13 -11.43
C ASP A 89 -1.50 -0.67 -10.68
N THR A 90 -1.45 0.49 -10.02
CA THR A 90 -2.62 1.10 -9.37
C THR A 90 -3.33 2.06 -10.30
N GLY A 91 -4.57 1.75 -10.63
CA GLY A 91 -5.42 2.55 -11.52
C GLY A 91 -6.61 3.17 -10.82
N ILE A 92 -7.18 4.21 -11.42
CA ILE A 92 -8.36 4.93 -10.93
C ILE A 92 -9.61 4.20 -11.40
N ALA A 93 -10.43 3.69 -10.48
CA ALA A 93 -11.70 3.04 -10.80
C ALA A 93 -12.86 4.03 -10.80
N ASN A 94 -12.85 4.97 -9.85
CA ASN A 94 -13.86 6.00 -9.69
C ASN A 94 -13.17 7.36 -9.56
N PRO A 95 -13.22 8.21 -10.58
CA PRO A 95 -12.53 9.50 -10.53
C PRO A 95 -13.22 10.50 -9.61
N ASN A 96 -14.41 10.25 -9.09
CA ASN A 96 -15.15 11.26 -8.33
C ASN A 96 -14.69 11.40 -6.87
N HIS A 97 -13.38 11.51 -6.67
CA HIS A 97 -12.74 11.63 -5.37
C HIS A 97 -11.56 12.59 -5.42
N CYS A 98 -11.22 13.13 -4.25
CA CYS A 98 -10.03 13.92 -4.03
C CYS A 98 -9.15 13.24 -2.97
N ILE A 99 -7.82 13.32 -3.13
CA ILE A 99 -6.87 12.64 -2.23
C ILE A 99 -7.02 13.13 -0.79
N GLU A 100 -7.44 14.37 -0.59
CA GLU A 100 -7.67 14.98 0.73
C GLU A 100 -8.71 14.20 1.55
N GLU A 101 -9.62 13.43 0.94
CA GLU A 101 -10.60 12.61 1.66
C GLU A 101 -9.96 11.56 2.59
N TRP A 102 -8.72 11.16 2.31
CA TRP A 102 -8.00 10.16 3.11
C TRP A 102 -6.84 10.72 3.94
N ILE A 103 -6.49 12.00 3.77
CA ILE A 103 -5.46 12.65 4.57
C ILE A 103 -5.96 12.86 6.00
N ASP A 104 -5.10 12.51 6.96
CA ASP A 104 -5.31 12.69 8.40
C ASP A 104 -4.06 13.39 8.96
N ASP A 105 -4.19 14.69 9.21
CA ASP A 105 -3.08 15.55 9.64
C ASP A 105 -2.61 15.32 11.08
N ARG A 106 -3.32 14.47 11.83
CA ARG A 106 -2.93 14.01 13.17
C ARG A 106 -1.77 13.02 13.14
N VAL A 107 -1.44 12.47 11.97
CA VAL A 107 -0.34 11.52 11.77
C VAL A 107 0.62 11.99 10.68
N HIS A 108 1.71 11.25 10.47
CA HIS A 108 2.72 11.57 9.46
C HIS A 108 2.68 10.61 8.27
N ILE A 109 2.25 9.36 8.49
CA ILE A 109 2.15 8.35 7.43
C ILE A 109 0.82 7.62 7.58
N ILE A 110 0.20 7.29 6.46
CA ILE A 110 -1.11 6.65 6.41
C ILE A 110 -0.99 5.45 5.48
N PHE A 111 -1.32 4.29 6.02
CA PHE A 111 -1.42 3.02 5.31
C PHE A 111 -2.85 2.49 5.34
N TYR A 112 -3.07 1.36 4.69
CA TYR A 112 -4.30 0.58 4.80
C TYR A 112 -3.98 -0.92 4.86
N GLU A 113 -4.88 -1.69 5.46
CA GLU A 113 -4.80 -3.13 5.50
C GLU A 113 -5.39 -3.74 4.22
N ARG A 114 -4.67 -4.67 3.59
CA ARG A 114 -5.12 -5.44 2.43
C ARG A 114 -6.26 -6.36 2.80
N PHE A 115 -7.22 -6.50 1.89
CA PHE A 115 -8.44 -7.23 2.20
C PHE A 115 -8.20 -8.75 2.35
N PHE A 116 -7.45 -9.34 1.42
CA PHE A 116 -7.41 -10.80 1.27
C PHE A 116 -6.42 -11.52 2.17
N ASN A 117 -5.38 -10.85 2.66
CA ASN A 117 -4.31 -11.47 3.43
C ASN A 117 -3.92 -10.71 4.70
N TRP A 118 -4.67 -9.68 5.12
CA TRP A 118 -4.46 -8.94 6.37
C TRP A 118 -3.11 -8.20 6.51
N GLU A 119 -2.25 -8.22 5.49
CA GLU A 119 -1.04 -7.41 5.49
C GLU A 119 -1.38 -5.92 5.42
N ILE A 120 -0.54 -5.07 5.98
CA ILE A 120 -0.52 -3.64 5.66
C ILE A 120 0.11 -3.48 4.26
N ALA A 121 -0.52 -2.70 3.37
CA ALA A 121 -0.08 -2.57 1.98
C ALA A 121 1.17 -1.68 1.84
N SER A 122 2.19 -2.15 1.12
CA SER A 122 3.40 -1.38 0.81
C SER A 122 3.36 -0.61 -0.50
N GLY A 123 2.47 -1.03 -1.41
CA GLY A 123 2.36 -0.46 -2.75
C GLY A 123 1.91 0.99 -2.75
N ASN A 124 0.99 1.33 -1.85
CA ASN A 124 0.34 2.63 -1.85
C ASN A 124 0.20 3.19 -0.43
N TYR A 125 0.66 4.42 -0.21
CA TYR A 125 0.54 5.10 1.09
C TYR A 125 0.54 6.62 0.93
N LEU A 126 -0.06 7.33 1.90
CA LEU A 126 0.04 8.78 2.00
C LEU A 126 1.09 9.13 3.05
N VAL A 127 1.94 10.10 2.74
CA VAL A 127 3.03 10.50 3.63
C VAL A 127 3.20 12.01 3.64
N ARG A 128 3.27 12.58 4.85
CA ARG A 128 3.52 14.00 5.08
C ARG A 128 5.01 14.27 5.10
N ASN A 129 5.45 15.41 4.56
CA ASN A 129 6.83 15.84 4.64
C ASN A 129 7.21 16.26 6.07
N THR A 130 7.81 15.32 6.79
CA THR A 130 8.33 15.51 8.14
C THR A 130 9.64 14.73 8.31
N GLN A 131 10.45 15.11 9.29
CA GLN A 131 11.67 14.36 9.60
C GLN A 131 11.36 12.90 10.00
N PHE A 132 10.25 12.67 10.70
CA PHE A 132 9.77 11.31 11.04
C PHE A 132 9.53 10.49 9.76
N SER A 133 8.77 11.02 8.81
CA SER A 133 8.45 10.34 7.55
C SER A 133 9.70 10.05 6.72
N LEU A 134 10.61 11.03 6.59
CA LEU A 134 11.87 10.85 5.87
C LEU A 134 12.71 9.72 6.47
N ASN A 135 12.82 9.69 7.81
CA ASN A 135 13.55 8.64 8.51
C ASN A 135 12.87 7.26 8.36
N PHE A 136 11.54 7.20 8.46
CA PHE A 136 10.78 5.97 8.29
C PHE A 136 10.99 5.36 6.90
N LEU A 137 10.87 6.18 5.84
CA LEU A 137 11.03 5.73 4.45
C LEU A 137 12.47 5.32 4.12
N ARG A 138 13.47 6.03 4.64
CA ARG A 138 14.89 5.65 4.48
C ARG A 138 15.19 4.32 5.15
N LYS A 139 14.78 4.16 6.41
CA LYS A 139 14.91 2.88 7.13
C LYS A 139 14.19 1.75 6.40
N TRP A 140 13.01 2.02 5.83
CA TRP A 140 12.29 1.04 5.03
C TRP A 140 13.08 0.63 3.79
N GLY A 141 13.69 1.57 3.07
CA GLY A 141 14.61 1.27 1.97
C GLY A 141 15.86 0.48 2.41
N ASP A 142 16.39 0.75 3.60
CA ASP A 142 17.60 0.09 4.12
C ASP A 142 17.38 -1.39 4.49
N TRP A 143 16.12 -1.81 4.70
CA TRP A 143 15.80 -3.23 4.93
C TRP A 143 16.18 -4.15 3.77
N GLU A 144 16.44 -3.60 2.58
CA GLU A 144 17.04 -4.36 1.46
C GLU A 144 18.26 -5.17 1.91
N PHE A 145 19.05 -4.64 2.85
CA PHE A 145 20.32 -5.20 3.28
C PHE A 145 20.23 -6.08 4.54
N SER A 146 19.07 -6.15 5.19
CA SER A 146 18.90 -6.86 6.47
C SER A 146 17.66 -7.77 6.55
N GLN A 147 16.81 -7.77 5.52
CA GLN A 147 15.68 -8.69 5.45
C GLN A 147 16.14 -10.17 5.40
N PRO A 148 15.31 -11.12 5.83
CA PRO A 148 15.62 -12.55 5.74
C PRO A 148 15.86 -12.97 4.29
N LEU A 149 16.76 -13.92 4.04
CA LEU A 149 17.02 -14.46 2.69
C LEU A 149 16.01 -15.53 2.24
N ASN A 150 15.19 -16.03 3.18
CA ASN A 150 14.09 -16.96 2.92
C ASN A 150 12.84 -16.22 2.38
N TRP A 151 11.70 -16.92 2.31
CA TRP A 151 10.46 -16.28 1.85
C TRP A 151 9.98 -15.23 2.87
N ASN A 152 10.13 -13.96 2.49
CA ASN A 152 10.07 -12.79 3.39
C ASN A 152 9.00 -11.72 3.06
N GLY A 153 8.24 -11.81 1.99
CA GLY A 153 7.26 -10.78 1.60
C GLY A 153 7.82 -9.52 0.94
N ALA A 154 9.14 -9.44 0.68
CA ALA A 154 9.85 -8.25 0.21
C ALA A 154 9.53 -6.98 1.06
N ASP A 155 9.29 -5.84 0.41
CA ASP A 155 8.95 -4.57 1.08
C ASP A 155 7.67 -4.67 1.91
N ASN A 156 6.68 -5.42 1.42
CA ASN A 156 5.41 -5.62 2.11
C ASN A 156 5.55 -6.45 3.38
N GLY A 157 6.42 -7.47 3.35
CA GLY A 157 6.73 -8.25 4.54
C GLY A 157 7.53 -7.47 5.57
N VAL A 158 8.57 -6.75 5.13
CA VAL A 158 9.32 -5.82 5.98
C VAL A 158 8.40 -4.79 6.65
N LEU A 159 7.40 -4.27 5.93
CA LEU A 159 6.53 -3.22 6.46
C LEU A 159 5.82 -3.61 7.76
N GLN A 160 5.44 -4.87 7.92
CA GLN A 160 4.67 -5.31 9.09
C GLN A 160 5.50 -5.12 10.38
N ILE A 161 6.73 -5.64 10.41
CA ILE A 161 7.63 -5.49 11.55
C ILE A 161 8.20 -4.08 11.67
N HIS A 162 8.45 -3.39 10.54
CA HIS A 162 8.94 -2.00 10.55
C HIS A 162 7.93 -1.06 11.20
N ILE A 163 6.63 -1.24 10.93
CA ILE A 163 5.57 -0.52 11.64
C ILE A 163 5.57 -0.91 13.12
N LEU A 164 5.60 -2.22 13.44
CA LEU A 164 5.59 -2.68 14.83
C LEU A 164 6.72 -2.06 15.65
N GLN A 165 7.96 -2.10 15.15
CA GLN A 165 9.14 -1.47 15.76
C GLN A 165 9.01 0.05 15.87
N THR A 166 8.29 0.69 14.95
CA THR A 166 8.08 2.14 14.95
C THR A 166 7.08 2.57 16.02
N VAL A 167 5.97 1.85 16.17
CA VAL A 167 4.85 2.27 17.04
C VAL A 167 4.87 1.62 18.42
N LEU A 168 5.57 0.50 18.58
CA LEU A 168 5.73 -0.24 19.83
C LEU A 168 7.21 -0.63 20.03
N PRO A 169 8.16 0.33 20.07
CA PRO A 169 9.60 0.02 20.15
C PRO A 169 10.00 -0.79 21.40
N TYR A 170 9.19 -0.70 22.45
CA TYR A 170 9.43 -1.33 23.75
C TYR A 170 8.86 -2.75 23.86
N ALA A 171 8.06 -3.20 22.89
CA ALA A 171 7.54 -4.57 22.82
C ALA A 171 8.62 -5.53 22.29
N THR A 172 9.78 -5.53 22.97
CA THR A 172 11.01 -6.14 22.43
C THR A 172 10.89 -7.64 22.25
N GLN A 173 10.19 -8.34 23.15
CA GLN A 173 10.00 -9.78 23.04
C GLN A 173 8.97 -10.14 21.96
N GLU A 174 7.88 -9.38 21.83
CA GLU A 174 6.89 -9.58 20.76
C GLU A 174 7.50 -9.32 19.39
N ILE A 175 8.32 -8.28 19.25
CA ILE A 175 9.08 -8.00 18.02
C ILE A 175 9.99 -9.19 17.68
N LYS A 176 10.76 -9.71 18.65
CA LYS A 176 11.62 -10.89 18.45
C LYS A 176 10.83 -12.13 18.05
N ASN A 177 9.69 -12.38 18.69
CA ASN A 177 8.85 -13.54 18.39
C ASN A 177 8.27 -13.45 16.97
N CYS A 178 7.79 -12.28 16.56
CA CYS A 178 7.33 -12.08 15.19
C CYS A 178 8.46 -12.19 14.17
N ASP A 179 9.62 -11.60 14.46
CA ASP A 179 10.82 -11.71 13.63
C ASP A 179 11.27 -13.17 13.45
N MET A 180 11.15 -13.99 14.49
CA MET A 180 11.46 -15.40 14.43
C MET A 180 10.49 -16.17 13.51
N TYR A 181 9.17 -15.92 13.59
CA TYR A 181 8.23 -16.49 12.62
C TYR A 181 8.60 -16.11 11.18
N TRP A 182 9.05 -14.88 10.98
CA TRP A 182 9.44 -14.37 9.67
C TRP A 182 10.68 -15.07 9.12
N HIS A 183 11.74 -15.16 9.91
CA HIS A 183 12.99 -15.82 9.53
C HIS A 183 12.84 -17.34 9.34
N ASN A 184 11.88 -17.97 10.03
CA ASN A 184 11.59 -19.39 9.88
C ASN A 184 10.60 -19.71 8.74
N SER A 185 10.14 -18.69 8.00
CA SER A 185 9.15 -18.86 6.94
C SER A 185 9.74 -19.56 5.71
N THR A 186 9.13 -20.67 5.30
CA THR A 186 9.52 -21.49 4.15
C THR A 186 8.60 -21.32 2.94
N GLY A 187 7.45 -20.67 3.14
CA GLY A 187 6.31 -20.68 2.22
C GLY A 187 5.36 -19.53 2.52
N TYR A 188 4.41 -19.27 1.62
CA TYR A 188 3.35 -18.27 1.87
C TYR A 188 2.57 -18.61 3.14
N ASP A 189 2.25 -19.89 3.32
CA ASP A 189 1.48 -20.36 4.45
C ASP A 189 2.18 -20.14 5.80
N SER A 190 3.49 -20.42 5.90
CA SER A 190 4.27 -20.16 7.12
C SER A 190 4.55 -18.66 7.32
N TYR A 191 4.75 -17.91 6.24
CA TYR A 191 4.84 -16.44 6.27
C TYR A 191 3.60 -15.77 6.86
N MET A 192 2.40 -16.32 6.62
CA MET A 192 1.19 -15.78 7.22
C MET A 192 1.16 -15.89 8.77
N ALA A 193 1.96 -16.78 9.38
CA ALA A 193 2.13 -16.82 10.83
C ALA A 193 2.81 -15.54 11.36
N TYR A 194 3.81 -15.05 10.63
CA TYR A 194 4.47 -13.78 10.91
C TYR A 194 3.49 -12.60 10.80
N VAL A 195 2.70 -12.54 9.72
CA VAL A 195 1.66 -11.49 9.56
C VAL A 195 0.65 -11.54 10.70
N THR A 196 0.23 -12.74 11.12
CA THR A 196 -0.64 -12.93 12.29
C THR A 196 0.01 -12.41 13.56
N CYS A 197 1.29 -12.72 13.80
CA CYS A 197 2.02 -12.24 14.97
C CYS A 197 2.05 -10.72 15.04
N CYS A 198 2.51 -10.04 13.98
CA CYS A 198 2.56 -8.57 13.95
C CYS A 198 1.17 -7.95 14.14
N LYS A 199 0.14 -8.52 13.50
CA LYS A 199 -1.24 -8.06 13.64
C LYS A 199 -1.76 -8.17 15.07
N LEU A 200 -1.48 -9.28 15.75
CA LEU A 200 -1.88 -9.49 17.14
C LEU A 200 -1.14 -8.52 18.08
N ALA A 201 0.15 -8.29 17.86
CA ALA A 201 0.95 -7.35 18.64
C ALA A 201 0.45 -5.89 18.48
N LEU A 202 0.11 -5.47 17.26
CA LEU A 202 -0.48 -4.15 17.00
C LEU A 202 -1.91 -4.00 17.58
N GLY A 203 -2.63 -5.12 17.72
CA GLY A 203 -3.97 -5.17 18.28
C GLY A 203 -5.01 -4.41 17.46
N ALA A 204 -5.98 -3.80 18.17
CA ALA A 204 -7.07 -3.04 17.55
C ALA A 204 -6.70 -1.59 17.21
N THR A 205 -5.53 -1.12 17.65
CA THR A 205 -5.07 0.26 17.45
C THR A 205 -4.84 0.54 15.97
N ARG A 206 -5.29 1.71 15.52
CA ARG A 206 -5.19 2.14 14.11
C ARG A 206 -4.62 3.54 13.93
N ILE A 207 -4.43 4.28 15.01
CA ILE A 207 -3.90 5.64 15.00
C ILE A 207 -2.89 5.74 16.13
N TRP A 208 -1.65 6.04 15.76
CA TRP A 208 -0.58 6.45 16.66
C TRP A 208 -0.31 7.93 16.34
N PRO A 209 -0.82 8.88 17.17
CA PRO A 209 -0.70 10.30 16.90
C PRO A 209 0.74 10.74 16.64
N LYS A 210 0.94 11.63 15.66
CA LYS A 210 2.27 12.09 15.20
C LYS A 210 3.18 10.96 14.68
N MET A 211 2.61 9.80 14.35
CA MET A 211 3.32 8.69 13.73
C MET A 211 2.51 8.17 12.54
N ILE A 212 1.68 7.14 12.76
CA ILE A 212 1.09 6.33 11.70
C ILE A 212 -0.42 6.17 11.89
N ARG A 213 -1.16 6.14 10.79
CA ARG A 213 -2.54 5.61 10.72
C ARG A 213 -2.60 4.40 9.81
N ILE A 214 -3.43 3.42 10.15
CA ILE A 214 -3.75 2.26 9.30
C ILE A 214 -5.27 2.20 9.10
N TYR A 215 -5.73 2.42 7.87
CA TYR A 215 -7.14 2.19 7.53
C TYR A 215 -7.50 0.71 7.59
N ARG A 216 -8.76 0.44 7.98
CA ARG A 216 -9.32 -0.91 7.93
C ARG A 216 -9.37 -1.43 6.50
N ARG A 217 -9.44 -2.75 6.37
CA ARG A 217 -9.64 -3.43 5.09
C ARG A 217 -10.84 -2.82 4.34
N ALA A 218 -10.64 -2.49 3.07
CA ALA A 218 -11.62 -1.79 2.21
C ALA A 218 -12.09 -0.40 2.68
N HIS A 219 -11.32 0.30 3.53
CA HIS A 219 -11.60 1.68 3.94
C HIS A 219 -10.53 2.69 3.47
N GLY A 220 -9.42 2.20 2.89
CA GLY A 220 -8.42 3.06 2.24
C GLY A 220 -8.85 3.50 0.85
N TRP A 221 -8.05 4.34 0.19
CA TRP A 221 -8.29 4.80 -1.18
C TRP A 221 -7.99 3.73 -2.23
N VAL A 222 -7.23 2.69 -1.88
CA VAL A 222 -6.93 1.56 -2.76
C VAL A 222 -7.44 0.26 -2.15
N ARG A 223 -7.92 -0.64 -3.02
CA ARG A 223 -8.09 -2.05 -2.72
C ARG A 223 -7.71 -2.90 -3.93
N ASP A 224 -7.35 -4.16 -3.72
CA ASP A 224 -7.12 -5.08 -4.82
C ASP A 224 -8.42 -5.30 -5.61
N GLY A 225 -8.41 -5.01 -6.92
CA GLY A 225 -9.64 -4.99 -7.73
C GLY A 225 -10.34 -6.35 -7.84
N PHE A 226 -9.56 -7.43 -7.85
CA PHE A 226 -10.07 -8.79 -8.00
C PHE A 226 -11.04 -9.23 -6.89
N ILE A 227 -10.98 -8.62 -5.69
CA ILE A 227 -11.82 -9.01 -4.54
C ILE A 227 -13.31 -8.72 -4.77
N THR A 228 -13.64 -7.82 -5.70
CA THR A 228 -15.02 -7.52 -6.15
C THR A 228 -15.15 -7.60 -7.66
N THR A 229 -14.25 -8.32 -8.33
CA THR A 229 -14.19 -8.42 -9.80
C THR A 229 -14.21 -7.05 -10.49
N ASP A 230 -13.41 -6.11 -9.98
CA ASP A 230 -13.32 -4.71 -10.43
C ASP A 230 -14.66 -3.95 -10.45
N ARG A 231 -15.66 -4.40 -9.70
CA ARG A 231 -16.83 -3.57 -9.39
C ARG A 231 -16.46 -2.55 -8.33
N PHE A 232 -16.95 -1.34 -8.43
CA PHE A 232 -16.74 -0.24 -7.48
C PHE A 232 -18.07 0.43 -7.12
N CYS A 233 -18.12 1.14 -5.99
CA CYS A 233 -19.23 2.03 -5.62
C CYS A 233 -18.75 3.46 -5.35
N GLU A 234 -19.66 4.35 -4.93
CA GLU A 234 -19.39 5.77 -4.66
C GLU A 234 -18.34 6.06 -3.56
N ARG A 235 -17.86 5.04 -2.84
CA ARG A 235 -16.83 5.14 -1.79
C ARG A 235 -15.46 4.63 -2.23
N ASP A 236 -15.41 3.90 -3.34
CA ASP A 236 -14.18 3.35 -3.89
C ASP A 236 -13.47 4.41 -4.74
N PHE A 237 -12.14 4.37 -4.81
CA PHE A 237 -11.36 5.31 -5.62
C PHE A 237 -10.43 4.58 -6.58
N MET A 238 -9.41 3.88 -6.08
CA MET A 238 -8.39 3.22 -6.89
C MET A 238 -8.38 1.70 -6.71
N PHE A 239 -7.97 0.98 -7.75
CA PHE A 239 -7.67 -0.45 -7.67
C PHE A 239 -6.19 -0.74 -7.92
N HIS A 240 -5.66 -1.60 -7.07
CA HIS A 240 -4.34 -2.19 -7.22
C HIS A 240 -4.41 -3.47 -8.07
N GLY A 241 -3.33 -3.75 -8.81
CA GLY A 241 -3.13 -5.00 -9.54
C GLY A 241 -3.56 -4.97 -11.01
N TRP A 242 -3.70 -3.80 -11.64
CA TRP A 242 -4.03 -3.68 -13.06
C TRP A 242 -2.77 -3.83 -13.93
N LYS A 243 -2.44 -5.09 -14.27
CA LYS A 243 -1.21 -5.47 -14.98
C LYS A 243 -1.37 -5.66 -16.49
N SER A 244 -2.39 -5.05 -17.10
CA SER A 244 -2.71 -5.24 -18.52
C SER A 244 -2.57 -3.95 -19.31
N ASN A 245 -2.19 -4.10 -20.58
CA ASN A 245 -2.08 -2.99 -21.51
C ASN A 245 -3.37 -2.73 -22.30
N LEU A 246 -4.26 -3.71 -22.36
CA LEU A 246 -5.49 -3.65 -23.14
C LEU A 246 -6.69 -4.07 -22.30
N VAL A 247 -7.72 -3.23 -22.29
CA VAL A 247 -9.01 -3.61 -21.69
C VAL A 247 -9.57 -4.85 -22.40
N GLY A 248 -9.89 -5.89 -21.62
CA GLY A 248 -10.40 -7.16 -22.14
C GLY A 248 -9.33 -8.22 -22.43
N GLU A 249 -8.04 -7.88 -22.32
CA GLU A 249 -6.95 -8.83 -22.49
C GLU A 249 -7.11 -10.02 -21.53
N ASN A 250 -6.89 -11.23 -22.03
CA ASN A 250 -7.04 -12.49 -21.29
C ASN A 250 -8.41 -12.64 -20.58
N GLY A 251 -9.46 -12.04 -21.14
CA GLY A 251 -10.81 -12.08 -20.57
C GLY A 251 -11.01 -11.16 -19.36
N TRP A 252 -10.08 -10.24 -19.09
CA TRP A 252 -10.20 -9.28 -18.00
C TRP A 252 -11.41 -8.36 -18.17
N GLU A 253 -12.43 -8.54 -17.33
CA GLU A 253 -13.57 -7.64 -17.27
C GLU A 253 -13.24 -6.36 -16.48
N SER A 254 -12.48 -5.45 -17.08
CA SER A 254 -12.15 -4.16 -16.45
C SER A 254 -13.40 -3.29 -16.15
N PRO A 255 -13.29 -2.23 -15.33
CA PRO A 255 -14.34 -1.23 -15.16
C PRO A 255 -14.75 -0.52 -16.45
N PHE A 256 -13.90 -0.52 -17.48
CA PHE A 256 -14.08 0.26 -18.70
C PHE A 256 -14.46 -0.62 -19.90
N ASN A 257 -15.19 -0.05 -20.85
CA ASN A 257 -15.53 -0.75 -22.10
C ASN A 257 -14.31 -0.96 -23.01
N LYS A 258 -13.36 -0.04 -22.98
CA LYS A 258 -12.12 0.01 -23.79
C LYS A 258 -11.04 0.80 -23.04
N ASN A 259 -9.81 0.79 -23.53
CA ASN A 259 -8.75 1.68 -23.03
C ASN A 259 -9.22 3.14 -23.01
N LEU A 260 -8.73 3.90 -22.02
CA LEU A 260 -9.13 5.30 -21.88
C LEU A 260 -8.50 6.14 -22.99
N ASN A 261 -9.30 7.00 -23.60
CA ASN A 261 -8.77 8.03 -24.50
C ASN A 261 -8.47 9.28 -23.67
N THR A 262 -7.20 9.46 -23.28
CA THR A 262 -6.80 10.53 -22.38
C THR A 262 -6.99 11.94 -22.97
N SER A 263 -7.21 12.08 -24.29
CA SER A 263 -7.55 13.37 -24.91
C SER A 263 -8.97 13.86 -24.59
N LEU A 264 -9.87 12.96 -24.18
CA LEU A 264 -11.24 13.28 -23.76
C LEU A 264 -11.35 13.59 -22.25
N CYS A 265 -10.25 13.44 -21.53
CA CYS A 265 -10.18 13.66 -20.09
C CYS A 265 -9.99 15.15 -19.76
N GLY A 266 -10.43 15.54 -18.57
CA GLY A 266 -10.49 16.92 -18.13
C GLY A 266 -11.49 17.07 -16.99
N SER A 267 -12.01 18.28 -16.81
CA SER A 267 -13.16 18.48 -15.92
C SER A 267 -14.37 17.69 -16.43
N GLY A 268 -15.01 16.92 -15.56
CA GLY A 268 -16.17 16.07 -15.94
C GLY A 268 -15.84 14.57 -15.99
N LEU A 269 -16.61 13.82 -16.79
CA LEU A 269 -16.51 12.35 -16.91
C LEU A 269 -16.39 11.85 -18.37
N ASN A 270 -16.16 12.75 -19.34
CA ASN A 270 -16.21 12.40 -20.77
C ASN A 270 -15.18 11.33 -21.19
N GLY A 271 -14.00 11.31 -20.57
CA GLY A 271 -12.97 10.29 -20.82
C GLY A 271 -13.21 8.94 -20.12
N TRP A 272 -14.27 8.82 -19.32
CA TRP A 272 -14.53 7.67 -18.45
C TRP A 272 -15.66 6.79 -19.01
N ASP A 273 -15.32 5.93 -19.97
CA ASP A 273 -16.24 4.95 -20.57
C ASP A 273 -16.48 3.74 -19.66
N ILE A 274 -17.15 4.01 -18.53
CA ILE A 274 -17.43 3.06 -17.45
C ILE A 274 -18.53 2.08 -17.86
N ARG A 275 -18.31 0.79 -17.60
CA ARG A 275 -19.34 -0.26 -17.72
C ARG A 275 -20.39 -0.07 -16.64
N PRO A 276 -21.68 0.08 -16.97
CA PRO A 276 -22.73 0.22 -15.96
C PRO A 276 -22.78 -0.92 -14.94
N LYS A 277 -22.44 -2.16 -15.35
CA LYS A 277 -22.38 -3.33 -14.45
C LYS A 277 -21.22 -3.31 -13.44
N LYS A 278 -20.25 -2.39 -13.59
CA LYS A 278 -19.07 -2.26 -12.73
C LYS A 278 -19.24 -1.13 -11.71
N ASN A 279 -19.97 -0.07 -12.04
CA ASN A 279 -20.42 0.93 -11.08
C ASN A 279 -21.70 0.45 -10.37
N VAL A 280 -21.57 -0.04 -9.15
CA VAL A 280 -22.63 -0.69 -8.38
C VAL A 280 -22.84 0.01 -7.04
N THR A 281 -23.90 -0.35 -6.32
CA THR A 281 -24.16 0.22 -4.98
C THR A 281 -23.13 -0.29 -3.95
N CYS A 282 -22.86 0.52 -2.91
CA CYS A 282 -21.97 0.06 -1.84
C CYS A 282 -22.52 -1.14 -1.06
N ASP A 283 -23.83 -1.38 -1.06
CA ASP A 283 -24.41 -2.60 -0.51
C ASP A 283 -24.02 -3.86 -1.30
N GLN A 284 -23.98 -3.78 -2.63
CA GLN A 284 -23.51 -4.88 -3.47
C GLN A 284 -22.02 -5.16 -3.27
N ILE A 285 -21.22 -4.11 -3.09
CA ILE A 285 -19.80 -4.23 -2.70
C ILE A 285 -19.68 -4.89 -1.33
N ARG A 286 -20.44 -4.44 -0.33
CA ARG A 286 -20.44 -5.01 1.03
C ARG A 286 -20.80 -6.50 1.04
N ILE A 287 -21.77 -6.94 0.23
CA ILE A 287 -22.13 -8.36 0.10
C ILE A 287 -20.96 -9.16 -0.48
N SER A 288 -20.32 -8.63 -1.53
CA SER A 288 -19.18 -9.25 -2.19
C SER A 288 -17.98 -9.38 -1.23
N LEU A 289 -17.66 -8.30 -0.51
CA LEU A 289 -16.62 -8.29 0.52
C LEU A 289 -16.93 -9.27 1.67
N SER A 290 -18.18 -9.36 2.14
CA SER A 290 -18.58 -10.32 3.17
C SER A 290 -18.43 -11.78 2.72
N GLY A 291 -18.72 -12.07 1.44
CA GLY A 291 -18.46 -13.39 0.85
C GLY A 291 -16.96 -13.70 0.82
N PHE A 292 -16.16 -12.76 0.34
CA PHE A 292 -14.71 -12.88 0.25
C PHE A 292 -14.07 -13.04 1.64
N GLU A 293 -14.45 -12.23 2.62
CA GLU A 293 -13.92 -12.27 4.00
C GLU A 293 -14.13 -13.65 4.65
N ARG A 294 -15.33 -14.21 4.53
CA ARG A 294 -15.63 -15.58 5.01
C ARG A 294 -14.84 -16.65 4.26
N GLY A 295 -14.62 -16.45 2.96
CA GLY A 295 -13.77 -17.32 2.14
C GLY A 295 -12.32 -17.31 2.62
N SER A 296 -11.71 -16.13 2.70
CA SER A 296 -10.33 -15.94 3.17
C SER A 296 -10.12 -16.47 4.58
N GLY A 297 -11.07 -16.24 5.51
CA GLY A 297 -10.95 -16.75 6.87
C GLY A 297 -10.96 -18.29 6.95
N ARG A 298 -11.80 -18.94 6.14
CA ARG A 298 -11.84 -20.42 6.06
C ARG A 298 -10.57 -20.98 5.44
N ASN A 299 -10.09 -20.35 4.39
CA ASN A 299 -8.89 -20.77 3.65
C ASN A 299 -7.58 -20.26 4.26
N TYR A 300 -7.65 -19.51 5.37
CA TYR A 300 -6.45 -19.00 6.03
C TYR A 300 -5.54 -20.16 6.47
N PRO A 301 -4.24 -20.14 6.14
CA PRO A 301 -3.34 -21.26 6.36
C PRO A 301 -3.39 -21.77 7.80
N LYS A 302 -3.50 -23.09 7.99
CA LYS A 302 -3.61 -23.67 9.34
C LYS A 302 -2.37 -23.37 10.19
N VAL A 303 -1.19 -23.46 9.57
CA VAL A 303 0.10 -23.14 10.21
C VAL A 303 0.25 -21.68 10.61
N ALA A 304 -0.54 -20.78 10.00
CA ALA A 304 -0.54 -19.36 10.30
C ALA A 304 -1.44 -18.97 11.48
N ARG A 305 -2.29 -19.88 11.98
CA ARG A 305 -3.21 -19.64 13.10
C ARG A 305 -2.50 -19.78 14.44
N VAL A 306 -1.40 -19.04 14.59
CA VAL A 306 -0.56 -19.04 15.80
C VAL A 306 -1.17 -18.17 16.89
N ILE A 307 -0.87 -18.51 18.14
CA ILE A 307 -1.12 -17.66 19.31
C ILE A 307 0.27 -17.38 19.91
N PRO A 308 0.94 -16.28 19.54
CA PRO A 308 2.36 -16.09 19.80
C PRO A 308 2.75 -16.26 21.28
N TYR A 309 1.98 -15.70 22.22
CA TYR A 309 2.28 -15.81 23.66
C TYR A 309 2.09 -17.23 24.24
N LEU A 310 1.43 -18.15 23.52
CA LEU A 310 1.33 -19.57 23.90
C LEU A 310 2.38 -20.44 23.20
N SER A 311 2.96 -19.95 22.11
CA SER A 311 3.89 -20.72 21.26
C SER A 311 5.33 -20.30 21.44
N GLU A 312 5.57 -19.05 21.86
CA GLU A 312 6.90 -18.46 22.03
C GLU A 312 7.12 -17.94 23.46
N PRO A 313 8.38 -17.84 23.91
CA PRO A 313 8.68 -17.25 25.20
C PRO A 313 8.25 -15.78 25.26
N ASP A 314 7.52 -15.45 26.33
CA ASP A 314 7.09 -14.09 26.66
C ASP A 314 8.05 -13.44 27.68
N VAL A 315 8.37 -14.16 28.76
CA VAL A 315 9.20 -13.63 29.85
C VAL A 315 10.53 -14.38 30.01
N ALA A 316 10.57 -15.66 29.64
CA ALA A 316 11.70 -16.53 29.95
C ALA A 316 13.03 -16.09 29.32
N ASN A 317 12.98 -15.37 28.19
CA ASN A 317 14.17 -14.91 27.47
C ASN A 317 14.79 -13.63 28.04
N CYS A 318 14.08 -12.89 28.89
CA CYS A 318 14.50 -11.60 29.36
C CYS A 318 14.42 -11.43 30.89
N TYR A 319 13.82 -12.37 31.61
CA TYR A 319 13.74 -12.32 33.07
C TYR A 319 15.11 -12.26 33.76
N PRO A 320 15.30 -11.42 34.80
CA PRO A 320 14.31 -10.51 35.41
C PRO A 320 14.29 -9.09 34.79
N THR A 321 15.02 -8.87 33.71
CA THR A 321 15.39 -7.55 33.17
C THR A 321 14.69 -7.22 31.85
N CYS A 322 13.44 -7.68 31.68
CA CYS A 322 12.68 -7.49 30.44
C CYS A 322 12.49 -6.02 30.07
N ASP A 323 12.43 -5.16 31.10
CA ASP A 323 12.18 -3.72 30.94
C ASP A 323 13.45 -2.87 31.06
N ASP A 324 14.62 -3.46 31.30
CA ASP A 324 15.85 -2.71 31.59
C ASP A 324 16.44 -2.00 30.36
N ASN A 325 16.02 -2.41 29.14
CA ASN A 325 16.47 -1.85 27.85
C ASN A 325 15.35 -1.08 27.11
N ILE A 326 14.33 -0.64 27.84
CA ILE A 326 13.23 0.21 27.36
C ILE A 326 13.64 1.68 27.48
#